data_AF-A0A553HTI9-F1
#
_entry.id   AF-A0A553HTI9-F1
#
_cell.length_a   1.000
_cell.length_b   1.000
_cell.length_c   1.000
_cell.angle_alpha   90.00
_cell.angle_beta   90.00
_cell.angle_gamma   90.00
#
_symmetry.space_group_name_H-M   'P 1'
#
loop_
_entity.id
_entity.type
_entity.pdbx_description
1 polymer ?
#
loop_
_entity_poly.entity_id
_entity_poly.type
_entity_poly.pdbx_seq_one_letter_code
_entity_poly.pdbx_strand_id
1 'polypeptide(L)'
;MHSMWIVSLIPLAFGSPVSLRNLSRRTVAQLNQAAFQEAQQRDTTATRAFAGTLIKTADERCLFVDELSGDFRANLTPIQVADCGSTDGQEWDIITSGKHNNAADSMLIVSTLTNACFNFDPRRAAGNQALLFSCGGRADGGGQVTNSQLFPFNGGAGPLSLSPENDPNTCFTVLDNNVVDVAPCQAGDLRQLFTFGDTLSFEPEPTATNAQTTSLPLTTTLTPTSTTSSPEIVTTASSQGTTAAPVTTGNAVGGGIPNPTEAVAVSGAGGTLQPSAVAESQQRDDTATRAFSSVSIQSPDGRCLFIDPTAGDFRENLIPVSLVQCAGTPNEKFDIITAGKHNNAKDSALITNGCISFDGRRNLGDTVTMFSCGGRADGNGETNSGQLVPFTGGTQLTLAPESENNATCLVPGNARLDSAPCASGNSQVFKILT
;
A
#
# COMPACT_ATOMS: atom_id res chain seq x y z
N MET A 1 -77.82 -5.70 -2.90
CA MET A 1 -76.70 -5.23 -2.07
C MET A 1 -75.77 -6.39 -1.78
N HIS A 2 -74.82 -6.69 -2.67
CA HIS A 2 -73.75 -7.67 -2.41
C HIS A 2 -72.45 -7.04 -2.91
N SER A 3 -71.64 -6.55 -1.97
CA SER A 3 -70.35 -5.93 -2.24
C SER A 3 -69.30 -7.00 -2.55
N MET A 4 -68.73 -6.94 -3.74
CA MET A 4 -67.47 -7.61 -4.09
C MET A 4 -66.31 -6.95 -3.36
N TRP A 5 -65.57 -7.72 -2.55
CA TRP A 5 -64.25 -7.34 -2.05
C TRP A 5 -63.20 -8.05 -2.92
N ILE A 6 -62.41 -7.25 -3.64
CA ILE A 6 -61.20 -7.68 -4.34
C ILE A 6 -60.06 -7.66 -3.32
N VAL A 7 -59.52 -8.83 -2.96
CA VAL A 7 -58.29 -8.94 -2.18
C VAL A 7 -57.11 -8.89 -3.15
N SER A 8 -56.36 -7.80 -3.09
CA SER A 8 -55.11 -7.61 -3.84
C SER A 8 -53.98 -8.31 -3.09
N LEU A 9 -53.41 -9.37 -3.68
CA LEU A 9 -52.23 -10.07 -3.19
C LEU A 9 -50.96 -9.33 -3.67
N ILE A 10 -50.28 -8.64 -2.76
CA ILE A 10 -48.95 -8.08 -2.98
C ILE A 10 -47.92 -9.19 -2.70
N PRO A 11 -47.00 -9.53 -3.64
CA PRO A 11 -45.92 -10.45 -3.34
C PRO A 11 -44.87 -9.76 -2.48
N LEU A 12 -44.65 -10.30 -1.27
CA LEU A 12 -43.47 -10.02 -0.46
C LEU A 12 -42.24 -10.53 -1.21
N ALA A 13 -41.45 -9.61 -1.74
CA ALA A 13 -40.10 -9.90 -2.21
C ALA A 13 -39.24 -10.23 -0.98
N PHE A 14 -38.85 -11.49 -0.85
CA PHE A 14 -37.80 -11.90 0.08
C PHE A 14 -36.48 -11.24 -0.36
N GLY A 15 -36.08 -10.18 0.32
CA GLY A 15 -34.74 -9.64 0.21
C GLY A 15 -33.75 -10.71 0.64
N SER A 16 -32.91 -11.17 -0.28
CA SER A 16 -31.75 -12.00 0.03
C SER A 16 -30.93 -11.31 1.13
N PRO A 17 -30.46 -12.02 2.16
CA PRO A 17 -29.55 -11.44 3.13
C PRO A 17 -28.29 -11.02 2.38
N VAL A 18 -28.01 -9.71 2.38
CA VAL A 18 -26.71 -9.18 2.03
C VAL A 18 -25.75 -9.78 3.05
N SER A 19 -25.03 -10.82 2.63
CA SER A 19 -23.88 -11.32 3.38
C SER A 19 -22.87 -10.18 3.43
N LEU A 20 -22.88 -9.42 4.52
CA LEU A 20 -21.76 -8.58 4.92
C LEU A 20 -20.55 -9.51 4.97
N ARG A 21 -19.77 -9.52 3.89
CA ARG A 21 -18.46 -10.14 3.90
C ARG A 21 -17.70 -9.38 4.97
N ASN A 22 -17.48 -10.04 6.11
CA ASN A 22 -16.43 -9.64 7.04
C ASN A 22 -15.20 -9.37 6.17
N LEU A 23 -14.78 -8.11 6.13
CA LEU A 23 -13.48 -7.71 5.63
C LEU A 23 -12.48 -8.52 6.46
N SER A 24 -12.08 -9.69 5.96
CA SER A 24 -11.05 -10.50 6.60
C SER A 24 -9.84 -9.59 6.73
N ARG A 25 -9.57 -9.14 7.96
CA ARG A 25 -8.36 -8.40 8.31
C ARG A 25 -7.21 -9.22 7.74
N ARG A 26 -6.37 -8.60 6.92
CA ARG A 26 -5.17 -9.24 6.39
C ARG A 26 -4.32 -9.58 7.62
N THR A 27 -4.41 -10.81 8.07
CA THR A 27 -3.76 -11.32 9.28
C THR A 27 -2.83 -12.41 8.82
N VAL A 28 -1.59 -12.37 9.30
CA VAL A 28 -0.59 -13.41 9.02
C VAL A 28 -0.46 -14.32 10.22
N ALA A 29 -0.18 -15.61 10.01
CA ALA A 29 0.05 -16.53 11.12
C ALA A 29 1.40 -16.26 11.83
N GLN A 30 2.35 -15.66 11.11
CA GLN A 30 3.66 -15.25 11.59
C GLN A 30 4.26 -14.20 10.64
N LEU A 31 5.17 -13.38 11.14
CA LEU A 31 5.97 -12.49 10.32
C LEU A 31 7.08 -13.26 9.59
N ASN A 32 7.51 -12.74 8.44
CA ASN A 32 8.82 -13.10 7.88
C ASN A 32 9.87 -12.28 8.62
N GLN A 33 10.63 -12.92 9.49
CA GLN A 33 11.54 -12.22 10.41
C GLN A 33 12.57 -11.34 9.69
N ALA A 34 13.15 -11.82 8.60
CA ALA A 34 14.16 -11.07 7.85
C ALA A 34 13.54 -9.83 7.18
N ALA A 35 12.40 -10.00 6.52
CA ALA A 35 11.71 -8.89 5.87
C ALA A 35 11.14 -7.89 6.87
N PHE A 36 10.68 -8.33 8.05
CA PHE A 36 10.25 -7.45 9.13
C PHE A 36 11.42 -6.63 9.70
N GLN A 37 12.57 -7.26 9.98
CA GLN A 37 13.76 -6.56 10.47
C GLN A 37 14.34 -5.58 9.45
N GLU A 38 14.27 -5.91 8.17
CA GLU A 38 14.61 -5.00 7.07
C GLU A 38 13.65 -3.80 7.06
N ALA A 39 12.35 -4.07 7.13
CA ALA A 39 11.30 -3.08 6.92
C ALA A 39 11.05 -2.15 8.12
N GLN A 40 11.21 -2.64 9.35
CA GLN A 40 10.84 -1.93 10.57
C GLN A 40 12.07 -1.63 11.43
N GLN A 41 13.02 -0.91 10.84
CA GLN A 41 14.24 -0.50 11.52
C GLN A 41 13.97 0.65 12.48
N ARG A 42 14.45 0.49 13.72
CA ARG A 42 14.43 1.58 14.70
C ARG A 42 15.36 2.70 14.24
N ASP A 43 14.83 3.92 14.23
CA ASP A 43 15.62 5.12 14.00
C ASP A 43 16.45 5.47 15.25
N THR A 44 17.77 5.25 15.17
CA THR A 44 18.70 5.53 16.28
C THR A 44 19.13 6.98 16.36
N THR A 45 18.81 7.82 15.37
CA THR A 45 19.10 9.26 15.39
C THR A 45 17.91 10.09 15.87
N ALA A 46 16.80 9.43 16.21
CA ALA A 46 15.54 10.08 16.56
C ALA A 46 15.59 10.82 17.90
N THR A 47 15.11 12.06 17.90
CA THR A 47 14.75 12.80 19.13
C THR A 47 13.29 12.54 19.46
N ARG A 48 13.03 12.11 20.69
CA ARG A 48 11.70 11.73 21.17
C ARG A 48 11.16 12.79 22.13
N ALA A 49 10.00 13.35 21.83
CA ALA A 49 9.25 14.19 22.76
C ALA A 49 8.58 13.35 23.85
N PHE A 50 8.05 12.18 23.46
CA PHE A 50 7.54 11.16 24.36
C PHE A 50 8.09 9.81 23.92
N ALA A 51 8.44 8.95 24.87
CA ALA A 51 8.93 7.60 24.61
C ALA A 51 8.12 6.57 25.40
N GLY A 52 7.73 5.48 24.74
CA GLY A 52 6.90 4.43 25.36
C GLY A 52 5.58 4.94 25.95
N THR A 53 5.00 6.02 25.40
CA THR A 53 3.76 6.61 25.91
C THR A 53 2.55 5.87 25.35
N LEU A 54 1.47 5.85 26.13
CA LEU A 54 0.14 5.57 25.64
C LEU A 54 -0.36 6.74 24.79
N ILE A 55 -1.23 6.42 23.82
CA ILE A 55 -2.08 7.39 23.13
C ILE A 55 -3.52 7.07 23.48
N LYS A 56 -4.17 7.96 24.23
CA LYS A 56 -5.53 7.81 24.69
C LYS A 56 -6.52 8.50 23.78
N THR A 57 -7.66 7.88 23.56
CA THR A 57 -8.86 8.47 22.96
C THR A 57 -9.65 9.27 24.00
N ALA A 58 -10.59 10.11 23.57
CA ALA A 58 -11.39 10.93 24.49
C ALA A 58 -12.28 10.12 25.47
N ASP A 59 -12.54 8.85 25.19
CA ASP A 59 -13.20 7.89 26.08
C ASP A 59 -12.22 7.11 26.97
N GLU A 60 -10.98 7.60 27.14
CA GLU A 60 -9.93 7.06 28.02
C GLU A 60 -9.42 5.65 27.66
N ARG A 61 -9.72 5.16 26.45
CA ARG A 61 -9.15 3.92 25.90
C ARG A 61 -7.85 4.21 25.16
N CYS A 62 -7.05 3.17 24.93
CA CYS A 62 -5.73 3.31 24.35
C CYS A 62 -5.67 2.79 22.92
N LEU A 63 -4.91 3.51 22.09
CA LEU A 63 -4.53 3.02 20.78
C LEU A 63 -3.56 1.84 20.93
N PHE A 64 -3.79 0.79 20.16
CA PHE A 64 -2.92 -0.37 20.08
C PHE A 64 -2.81 -0.89 18.66
N VAL A 65 -1.83 -1.76 18.44
CA VAL A 65 -1.70 -2.56 17.23
C VAL A 65 -1.43 -4.02 17.56
N ASP A 66 -1.97 -4.89 16.72
CA ASP A 66 -1.63 -6.31 16.70
C ASP A 66 -0.56 -6.51 15.62
N GLU A 67 0.63 -6.94 16.01
CA GLU A 67 1.79 -7.15 15.14
C GLU A 67 1.46 -8.04 13.92
N LEU A 68 0.55 -9.00 14.07
CA LEU A 68 0.19 -9.96 13.02
C LEU A 68 -0.99 -9.52 12.16
N SER A 69 -1.55 -8.33 12.41
CA SER A 69 -2.75 -7.83 11.71
C SER A 69 -2.46 -7.04 10.43
N GLY A 70 -1.20 -7.06 9.97
CA GLY A 70 -0.75 -6.50 8.69
C GLY A 70 -0.29 -7.55 7.68
N ASP A 71 0.63 -7.15 6.79
CA ASP A 71 1.36 -8.05 5.91
C ASP A 71 2.52 -8.77 6.64
N PHE A 72 3.27 -9.61 5.93
CA PHE A 72 4.37 -10.40 6.48
C PHE A 72 5.54 -9.57 7.06
N ARG A 73 5.53 -8.23 6.92
CA ARG A 73 6.50 -7.26 7.46
C ARG A 73 5.85 -6.33 8.50
N ALA A 74 4.64 -6.65 8.97
CA ALA A 74 3.83 -5.78 9.81
C ALA A 74 3.46 -4.41 9.16
N ASN A 75 3.52 -4.31 7.84
CA ASN A 75 2.96 -3.15 7.12
C ASN A 75 1.45 -3.30 6.95
N LEU A 76 0.75 -2.19 6.74
CA LEU A 76 -0.71 -2.18 6.59
C LEU A 76 -1.44 -2.67 7.85
N THR A 77 -0.79 -2.54 9.01
CA THR A 77 -1.34 -2.95 10.31
C THR A 77 -2.36 -1.91 10.77
N PRO A 78 -3.63 -2.27 11.00
CA PRO A 78 -4.65 -1.34 11.46
C PRO A 78 -4.36 -0.85 12.89
N ILE A 79 -4.56 0.44 13.12
CA ILE A 79 -4.52 1.05 14.45
C ILE A 79 -5.89 0.84 15.10
N GLN A 80 -5.92 0.35 16.33
CA GLN A 80 -7.14 -0.09 17.00
C GLN A 80 -7.26 0.52 18.39
N VAL A 81 -8.44 0.39 19.01
CA VAL A 81 -8.74 0.94 20.34
C VAL A 81 -9.14 -0.19 21.30
N ALA A 82 -8.50 -0.25 22.46
CA ALA A 82 -8.81 -1.19 23.54
C ALA A 82 -8.61 -0.53 24.90
N ASP A 83 -9.04 -1.19 25.98
CA ASP A 83 -8.76 -0.69 27.33
C ASP A 83 -7.25 -0.59 27.56
N CYS A 84 -6.79 0.48 28.21
CA CYS A 84 -5.38 0.67 28.50
C CYS A 84 -4.85 -0.45 29.39
N GLY A 85 -3.68 -0.99 29.06
CA GLY A 85 -3.03 -2.13 29.71
C GLY A 85 -3.61 -3.51 29.35
N SER A 86 -4.63 -3.60 28.49
CA SER A 86 -5.29 -4.87 28.18
C SER A 86 -4.61 -5.73 27.12
N THR A 87 -3.69 -5.15 26.34
CA THR A 87 -3.01 -5.82 25.23
C THR A 87 -1.63 -5.19 24.99
N ASP A 88 -0.74 -5.97 24.40
CA ASP A 88 0.53 -5.47 23.86
C ASP A 88 0.29 -4.44 22.74
N GLY A 89 1.35 -3.73 22.35
CA GLY A 89 1.32 -2.80 21.23
C GLY A 89 0.66 -1.44 21.52
N GLN A 90 0.48 -1.10 22.80
CA GLN A 90 -0.12 0.15 23.26
C GLN A 90 0.87 1.30 23.49
N GLU A 91 2.17 1.01 23.41
CA GLU A 91 3.23 1.99 23.64
C GLU A 91 3.74 2.58 22.33
N TRP A 92 3.88 3.90 22.33
CA TRP A 92 4.20 4.72 21.18
C TRP A 92 5.36 5.66 21.49
N ASP A 93 6.22 5.88 20.51
CA ASP A 93 7.20 6.95 20.55
C ASP A 93 6.71 8.11 19.68
N ILE A 94 6.82 9.34 20.21
CA ILE A 94 6.52 10.57 19.49
C ILE A 94 7.86 11.24 19.13
N ILE A 95 8.21 11.20 17.84
CA ILE A 95 9.52 11.61 17.32
C ILE A 95 9.42 12.96 16.62
N THR A 96 10.20 13.95 17.05
CA THR A 96 10.20 15.31 16.49
C THR A 96 11.36 15.61 15.55
N SER A 97 12.36 14.73 15.50
CA SER A 97 13.42 14.76 14.47
C SER A 97 14.09 13.40 14.38
N GLY A 98 14.70 13.06 13.24
CA GLY A 98 15.41 11.80 13.01
C GLY A 98 15.68 11.57 11.52
N LYS A 99 16.13 10.37 11.14
CA LYS A 99 16.29 9.97 9.72
C LYS A 99 14.98 10.15 8.93
N HIS A 100 13.83 9.91 9.56
CA HIS A 100 12.53 9.92 8.89
C HIS A 100 11.67 11.16 9.23
N ASN A 101 12.18 12.10 10.03
CA ASN A 101 11.55 13.39 10.28
C ASN A 101 12.59 14.52 10.26
N ASN A 102 12.53 15.36 9.23
CA ASN A 102 13.37 16.55 9.08
C ASN A 102 12.53 17.85 9.03
N ALA A 103 11.22 17.75 9.28
CA ALA A 103 10.30 18.87 9.23
C ALA A 103 10.19 19.51 10.62
N ALA A 104 10.28 20.84 10.67
CA ALA A 104 10.01 21.58 11.91
C ALA A 104 8.52 21.45 12.27
N ASP A 105 8.21 21.57 13.57
CA ASP A 105 6.84 21.59 14.09
C ASP A 105 5.99 20.37 13.67
N SER A 106 6.66 19.24 13.43
CA SER A 106 6.08 18.01 12.91
C SER A 106 6.54 16.81 13.75
N MET A 107 5.70 15.79 13.84
CA MET A 107 6.02 14.53 14.53
C MET A 107 5.79 13.31 13.65
N LEU A 108 6.55 12.26 13.93
CA LEU A 108 6.20 10.88 13.61
C LEU A 108 5.65 10.21 14.88
N ILE A 109 4.63 9.38 14.70
CA ILE A 109 4.10 8.51 15.75
C ILE A 109 4.51 7.08 15.40
N VAL A 110 5.29 6.44 16.27
CA VAL A 110 5.95 5.16 15.98
C VAL A 110 5.55 4.13 17.02
N SER A 111 5.11 2.95 16.56
CA SER A 111 4.85 1.82 17.47
C SER A 111 6.15 1.34 18.09
N THR A 112 6.20 1.20 19.41
CA THR A 112 7.36 0.58 20.08
C THR A 112 7.43 -0.93 19.87
N LEU A 113 6.29 -1.58 19.60
CA LEU A 113 6.21 -3.01 19.32
C LEU A 113 6.84 -3.35 17.97
N THR A 114 6.49 -2.61 16.92
CA THR A 114 6.93 -2.94 15.56
C THR A 114 8.01 -2.01 15.01
N ASN A 115 8.19 -0.79 15.52
CA ASN A 115 8.92 0.33 14.91
C ASN A 115 8.28 0.90 13.63
N ALA A 116 7.05 0.52 13.30
CA ALA A 116 6.32 1.08 12.18
C ALA A 116 5.68 2.44 12.54
N CYS A 117 5.53 3.30 11.55
CA CYS A 117 5.01 4.66 11.68
C CYS A 117 3.52 4.72 11.34
N PHE A 118 2.76 5.59 12.03
CA PHE A 118 1.45 6.03 11.56
C PHE A 118 1.55 6.53 10.12
N ASN A 119 0.61 6.12 9.28
CA ASN A 119 0.58 6.48 7.88
C ASN A 119 -0.86 6.69 7.40
N PHE A 120 -1.06 7.75 6.62
CA PHE A 120 -2.28 8.00 5.87
C PHE A 120 -2.07 7.76 4.37
N ASP A 121 -2.81 6.83 3.78
CA ASP A 121 -2.83 6.64 2.33
C ASP A 121 -4.24 6.92 1.76
N PRO A 122 -4.48 8.12 1.18
CA PRO A 122 -5.79 8.48 0.65
C PRO A 122 -6.21 7.59 -0.53
N ARG A 123 -5.27 6.86 -1.14
CA ARG A 123 -5.52 5.97 -2.27
C ARG A 123 -6.15 4.65 -1.85
N ARG A 124 -6.20 4.35 -0.55
CA ARG A 124 -6.81 3.12 -0.02
C ARG A 124 -8.31 3.28 0.17
N ALA A 125 -9.02 2.15 0.18
CA ALA A 125 -10.45 2.15 0.46
C ALA A 125 -10.74 2.69 1.87
N ALA A 126 -11.87 3.37 2.02
CA ALA A 126 -12.38 3.78 3.33
C ALA A 126 -12.49 2.58 4.28
N GLY A 127 -12.22 2.83 5.56
CA GLY A 127 -11.99 1.82 6.59
C GLY A 127 -10.57 1.27 6.62
N ASN A 128 -9.63 1.83 5.85
CA ASN A 128 -8.30 1.27 5.65
C ASN A 128 -7.25 2.31 5.20
N GLN A 129 -7.45 3.58 5.52
CA GLN A 129 -6.59 4.67 5.08
C GLN A 129 -5.59 5.08 6.17
N ALA A 130 -5.96 4.98 7.45
CA ALA A 130 -5.04 5.08 8.58
C ALA A 130 -4.51 3.70 9.01
N LEU A 131 -3.19 3.54 9.08
CA LEU A 131 -2.52 2.27 9.36
C LEU A 131 -1.07 2.48 9.80
N LEU A 132 -0.39 1.41 10.24
CA LEU A 132 1.06 1.42 10.35
C LEU A 132 1.73 0.99 9.04
N PHE A 133 2.79 1.70 8.70
CA PHE A 133 3.68 1.38 7.60
C PHE A 133 5.13 1.68 7.99
N SER A 134 6.07 1.00 7.34
CA SER A 134 7.50 1.26 7.48
C SER A 134 7.80 2.74 7.44
N CYS A 135 8.53 3.21 8.45
CA CYS A 135 8.92 4.60 8.54
C CYS A 135 9.71 5.00 7.28
N GLY A 136 9.36 6.16 6.74
CA GLY A 136 9.85 6.68 5.47
C GLY A 136 9.02 6.31 4.24
N GLY A 137 7.82 5.75 4.42
CA GLY A 137 6.83 5.56 3.35
C GLY A 137 7.14 4.46 2.34
N ARG A 138 8.21 3.68 2.54
CA ARG A 138 8.57 2.55 1.68
C ARG A 138 8.47 1.24 2.43
N ALA A 139 7.84 0.24 1.82
CA ALA A 139 7.49 -1.03 2.46
C ALA A 139 8.68 -1.86 2.98
N ASP A 140 9.90 -1.50 2.59
CA ASP A 140 11.17 -2.11 2.97
C ASP A 140 11.95 -1.25 3.99
N GLY A 141 11.38 -0.16 4.51
CA GLY A 141 12.07 0.74 5.45
C GLY A 141 13.22 1.56 4.84
N GLY A 142 13.50 1.39 3.54
CA GLY A 142 14.54 2.12 2.81
C GLY A 142 14.14 3.51 2.35
N GLY A 143 13.06 4.06 2.92
CA GLY A 143 12.50 5.35 2.58
C GLY A 143 13.22 6.54 3.23
N GLN A 144 12.73 7.74 2.92
CA GLN A 144 13.12 9.01 3.54
C GLN A 144 11.86 9.68 4.09
N VAL A 145 11.93 10.92 4.57
CA VAL A 145 10.76 11.66 5.07
C VAL A 145 9.62 11.68 4.06
N THR A 146 8.39 11.41 4.54
CA THR A 146 7.17 11.46 3.72
C THR A 146 6.05 12.17 4.48
N ASN A 147 5.32 13.05 3.79
CA ASN A 147 4.20 13.80 4.36
C ASN A 147 3.00 12.91 4.73
N SER A 148 2.92 11.67 4.24
CA SER A 148 1.87 10.72 4.64
C SER A 148 2.03 10.19 6.06
N GLN A 149 3.19 10.41 6.68
CA GLN A 149 3.52 9.92 8.02
C GLN A 149 3.75 11.06 9.02
N LEU A 150 3.84 12.30 8.55
CA LEU A 150 4.06 13.46 9.39
C LEU A 150 2.74 14.09 9.83
N PHE A 151 2.71 14.54 11.09
CA PHE A 151 1.59 15.21 11.71
C PHE A 151 2.09 16.50 12.38
N PRO A 152 1.35 17.61 12.30
CA PRO A 152 1.70 18.83 13.02
C PRO A 152 1.82 18.58 14.53
N PHE A 153 2.85 19.15 15.15
CA PHE A 153 3.14 18.98 16.57
C PHE A 153 3.62 20.26 17.21
N ASN A 154 2.91 20.70 18.26
CA ASN A 154 3.21 21.94 18.99
C ASN A 154 3.97 21.71 20.31
N GLY A 155 4.44 20.48 20.58
CA GLY A 155 5.10 20.11 21.83
C GLY A 155 4.17 19.64 22.95
N GLY A 156 2.85 19.80 22.80
CA GLY A 156 1.87 19.43 23.82
C GLY A 156 1.50 17.95 23.80
N ALA A 157 1.08 17.43 24.95
CA ALA A 157 0.55 16.08 25.07
C ALA A 157 -0.90 15.93 24.57
N GLY A 158 -1.57 17.02 24.18
CA GLY A 158 -2.97 17.00 23.75
C GLY A 158 -3.96 17.45 24.83
N PRO A 159 -5.29 17.28 24.59
CA PRO A 159 -5.87 16.59 23.44
C PRO A 159 -5.55 17.29 22.10
N LEU A 160 -5.21 16.52 21.08
CA LEU A 160 -4.92 17.00 19.73
C LEU A 160 -5.59 16.15 18.66
N SER A 161 -5.86 16.75 17.50
CA SER A 161 -6.26 16.03 16.30
C SER A 161 -5.03 15.65 15.48
N LEU A 162 -5.03 14.42 14.97
CA LEU A 162 -3.96 13.90 14.12
C LEU A 162 -4.37 14.07 12.66
N SER A 163 -3.97 15.19 12.08
CA SER A 163 -4.15 15.50 10.66
C SER A 163 -2.84 15.25 9.91
N PRO A 164 -2.79 14.37 8.91
CA PRO A 164 -1.56 14.05 8.20
C PRO A 164 -1.21 15.17 7.21
N GLU A 165 0.07 15.47 7.03
CA GLU A 165 0.50 16.61 6.20
C GLU A 165 0.18 16.47 4.71
N ASN A 166 0.01 15.25 4.20
CA ASN A 166 -0.43 15.03 2.82
C ASN A 166 -1.92 15.32 2.58
N ASP A 167 -2.72 15.51 3.64
CA ASP A 167 -4.11 15.96 3.55
C ASP A 167 -4.57 16.67 4.85
N PRO A 168 -4.34 18.00 4.97
CA PRO A 168 -4.59 18.74 6.21
C PRO A 168 -6.09 18.90 6.55
N ASN A 169 -7.01 18.54 5.65
CA ASN A 169 -8.44 18.59 5.91
C ASN A 169 -9.01 17.26 6.43
N THR A 170 -8.17 16.23 6.49
CA THR A 170 -8.50 14.90 6.96
C THR A 170 -7.89 14.68 8.33
N CYS A 171 -8.65 14.09 9.25
CA CYS A 171 -8.23 13.82 10.62
C CYS A 171 -8.42 12.34 10.92
N PHE A 172 -7.51 11.76 11.69
CA PHE A 172 -7.70 10.43 12.23
C PHE A 172 -8.90 10.45 13.17
N THR A 173 -9.75 9.42 13.05
CA THR A 173 -10.98 9.28 13.82
C THR A 173 -11.14 7.84 14.26
N VAL A 174 -11.61 7.63 15.49
CA VAL A 174 -12.03 6.30 15.95
C VAL A 174 -13.35 5.96 15.27
N LEU A 175 -13.46 4.80 14.63
CA LEU A 175 -14.69 4.25 14.05
C LEU A 175 -15.47 3.41 15.08
N ASP A 176 -16.75 3.14 14.81
CA ASP A 176 -17.65 2.42 15.74
C ASP A 176 -17.21 0.97 16.01
N ASN A 177 -16.36 0.43 15.14
CA ASN A 177 -15.76 -0.90 15.28
C ASN A 177 -14.41 -0.90 16.03
N ASN A 178 -14.08 0.19 16.73
CA ASN A 178 -12.83 0.37 17.49
C ASN A 178 -11.56 0.31 16.64
N VAL A 179 -11.64 0.70 15.38
CA VAL A 179 -10.49 0.89 14.48
C VAL A 179 -10.32 2.39 14.24
N VAL A 180 -9.08 2.88 14.19
CA VAL A 180 -8.79 4.23 13.74
C VAL A 180 -8.77 4.26 12.21
N ASP A 181 -9.52 5.17 11.63
CA ASP A 181 -9.42 5.52 10.22
C ASP A 181 -9.50 7.04 10.07
N VAL A 182 -10.12 7.57 9.02
CA VAL A 182 -10.14 9.01 8.76
C VAL A 182 -11.56 9.56 8.53
N ALA A 183 -11.72 10.85 8.82
CA ALA A 183 -12.89 11.65 8.48
C ALA A 183 -12.46 13.11 8.22
N PRO A 184 -13.31 13.95 7.63
CA PRO A 184 -13.06 15.39 7.59
C PRO A 184 -12.80 15.94 9.01
N CYS A 185 -11.78 16.78 9.13
CA CYS A 185 -11.43 17.39 10.41
C CYS A 185 -12.60 18.22 10.95
N GLN A 186 -13.03 17.91 12.18
CA GLN A 186 -14.11 18.61 12.85
C GLN A 186 -13.66 19.03 14.26
N ALA A 187 -13.56 20.34 14.47
CA ALA A 187 -13.17 20.90 15.76
C ALA A 187 -14.12 20.43 16.87
N GLY A 188 -13.56 19.87 17.95
CA GLY A 188 -14.31 19.38 19.10
C GLY A 188 -14.97 18.02 18.92
N ASP A 189 -14.79 17.34 17.78
CA ASP A 189 -15.19 15.94 17.65
C ASP A 189 -14.32 15.06 18.54
N LEU A 190 -14.91 14.51 19.61
CA LEU A 190 -14.22 13.67 20.59
C LEU A 190 -13.59 12.42 19.97
N ARG A 191 -14.09 11.95 18.82
CA ARG A 191 -13.52 10.79 18.11
C ARG A 191 -12.21 11.11 17.40
N GLN A 192 -11.92 12.40 17.21
CA GLN A 192 -10.74 12.93 16.54
C GLN A 192 -9.76 13.56 17.53
N LEU A 193 -9.92 13.31 18.84
CA LEU A 193 -9.06 13.84 19.89
C LEU A 193 -8.27 12.72 20.56
N PHE A 194 -6.96 12.90 20.58
CA PHE A 194 -5.99 11.96 21.15
C PHE A 194 -5.12 12.68 22.17
N THR A 195 -4.74 11.99 23.25
CA THR A 195 -3.88 12.54 24.31
C THR A 195 -2.72 11.59 24.58
N PHE A 196 -1.51 12.12 24.61
CA PHE A 196 -0.28 11.46 25.03
C PHE A 196 -0.09 11.61 26.54
N GLY A 197 0.76 10.80 27.14
CA GLY A 197 1.23 11.07 28.51
C GLY A 197 0.65 10.14 29.56
N ASP A 198 0.87 8.84 29.36
CA ASP A 198 0.90 7.80 30.39
C ASP A 198 1.89 6.72 29.92
N THR A 199 2.53 5.99 30.83
CA THR A 199 3.38 4.83 30.48
C THR A 199 2.84 3.61 31.21
N LEU A 200 2.89 2.43 30.57
CA LEU A 200 2.50 1.20 31.26
C LEU A 200 3.64 0.82 32.22
N SER A 201 3.46 1.11 33.50
CA SER A 201 4.35 0.63 34.55
C SER A 201 3.98 -0.81 34.88
N PHE A 202 4.62 -1.77 34.21
CA PHE A 202 4.70 -3.12 34.75
C PHE A 202 5.82 -3.17 35.81
N GLU A 203 5.55 -2.62 37.00
CA GLU A 203 6.42 -2.80 38.15
C GLU A 203 5.87 -3.87 39.11
N PRO A 204 6.72 -4.77 39.65
CA PRO A 204 6.39 -5.51 40.86
C PRO A 204 6.34 -4.55 42.06
N GLU A 205 5.37 -4.76 42.96
CA GLU A 205 5.13 -4.02 44.21
C GLU A 205 6.37 -3.89 45.14
N PRO A 206 6.38 -2.96 46.12
CA PRO A 206 7.34 -1.88 46.19
C PRO A 206 8.34 -2.01 47.33
N THR A 207 9.47 -1.29 47.25
CA THR A 207 10.26 -0.92 48.43
C THR A 207 10.33 0.60 48.53
N ALA A 208 9.67 1.13 49.55
CA ALA A 208 9.59 2.55 49.85
C ALA A 208 10.98 3.17 50.13
N THR A 209 11.23 4.38 49.64
CA THR A 209 11.93 5.46 50.39
C THR A 209 11.60 6.82 49.77
N ASN A 210 11.14 7.73 50.63
CA ASN A 210 10.73 9.10 50.37
C ASN A 210 11.77 9.97 49.66
N ALA A 211 11.32 10.81 48.72
CA ALA A 211 11.85 12.16 48.53
C ALA A 211 10.76 13.10 47.99
N GLN A 212 10.43 14.07 48.83
CA GLN A 212 9.43 15.12 48.68
C GLN A 212 10.14 16.38 48.17
N THR A 213 9.66 17.00 47.08
CA THR A 213 9.85 18.45 46.81
C THR A 213 8.83 18.89 45.74
N THR A 214 7.72 19.52 46.12
CA THR A 214 7.48 20.97 46.23
C THR A 214 7.18 21.65 44.87
N SER A 215 5.89 21.87 44.67
CA SER A 215 5.22 22.68 43.64
C SER A 215 5.49 24.19 43.76
N LEU A 216 5.41 24.91 42.63
CA LEU A 216 4.96 26.32 42.57
C LEU A 216 4.34 26.61 41.18
N PRO A 217 3.12 27.18 41.11
CA PRO A 217 2.43 27.47 39.85
C PRO A 217 2.70 28.92 39.37
N LEU A 218 2.71 29.15 38.06
CA LEU A 218 2.63 30.49 37.48
C LEU A 218 1.34 30.66 36.67
N THR A 219 0.48 31.52 37.20
CA THR A 219 -0.71 32.12 36.58
C THR A 219 -0.34 33.25 35.64
N THR A 220 -0.89 33.25 34.42
CA THR A 220 -1.10 34.48 33.64
C THR A 220 -2.42 34.39 32.88
N THR A 221 -3.26 35.41 33.02
CA THR A 221 -4.64 35.50 32.50
C THR A 221 -4.83 36.73 31.61
N LEU A 222 -5.76 36.59 30.65
CA LEU A 222 -6.50 37.60 29.84
C LEU A 222 -5.77 38.14 28.59
N THR A 223 -6.36 38.32 27.40
CA THR A 223 -7.76 38.64 27.03
C THR A 223 -7.98 38.42 25.50
N PRO A 224 -9.23 38.28 25.00
CA PRO A 224 -9.54 37.99 23.59
C PRO A 224 -9.74 39.26 22.73
N THR A 225 -9.62 39.15 21.41
CA THR A 225 -10.03 40.19 20.45
C THR A 225 -10.74 39.55 19.25
N SER A 226 -11.85 40.17 18.87
CA SER A 226 -12.88 39.67 17.96
C SER A 226 -12.76 40.19 16.51
N THR A 227 -13.41 39.48 15.59
CA THR A 227 -13.95 39.87 14.25
C THR A 227 -12.92 40.14 13.14
N THR A 228 -13.07 39.61 11.91
CA THR A 228 -14.14 39.95 10.95
C THR A 228 -14.25 38.92 9.79
N SER A 229 -15.47 38.82 9.26
CA SER A 229 -16.06 38.01 8.17
C SER A 229 -15.62 38.33 6.72
N SER A 230 -15.69 37.34 5.78
CA SER A 230 -16.38 37.39 4.45
C SER A 230 -16.11 36.10 3.61
N PRO A 231 -16.79 35.79 2.47
CA PRO A 231 -17.77 34.71 2.38
C PRO A 231 -17.43 33.55 1.42
N GLU A 232 -18.24 32.49 1.53
CA GLU A 232 -18.39 31.34 0.63
C GLU A 232 -18.63 31.70 -0.84
N ILE A 233 -18.05 30.89 -1.73
CA ILE A 233 -18.56 30.69 -3.09
C ILE A 233 -18.97 29.23 -3.23
N VAL A 234 -20.27 29.05 -3.41
CA VAL A 234 -20.96 27.81 -3.76
C VAL A 234 -20.71 27.49 -5.23
N THR A 235 -20.23 26.28 -5.54
CA THR A 235 -20.39 25.71 -6.90
C THR A 235 -20.93 24.29 -6.81
N THR A 236 -22.23 24.16 -7.01
CA THR A 236 -22.95 22.92 -7.34
C THR A 236 -22.71 22.53 -8.80
N ALA A 237 -22.38 21.27 -9.06
CA ALA A 237 -22.67 20.65 -10.35
C ALA A 237 -23.03 19.16 -10.17
N SER A 238 -24.21 18.84 -10.70
CA SER A 238 -24.93 17.57 -10.57
C SER A 238 -24.34 16.43 -11.38
N SER A 239 -24.61 15.22 -10.88
CA SER A 239 -24.63 13.93 -11.58
C SER A 239 -25.60 13.90 -12.76
N GLN A 240 -25.22 13.21 -13.85
CA GLN A 240 -26.04 12.19 -14.55
C GLN A 240 -25.35 11.65 -15.81
N GLY A 241 -25.52 10.35 -16.08
CA GLY A 241 -25.70 9.85 -17.44
C GLY A 241 -24.64 8.88 -18.00
N THR A 242 -24.85 7.58 -17.77
CA THR A 242 -24.32 6.46 -18.56
C THR A 242 -24.72 6.52 -20.04
N THR A 243 -23.78 6.26 -20.96
CA THR A 243 -24.00 5.56 -22.24
C THR A 243 -22.69 4.97 -22.78
N ALA A 244 -22.78 3.77 -23.37
CA ALA A 244 -21.68 2.99 -23.89
C ALA A 244 -21.29 3.34 -25.35
N ALA A 245 -19.98 3.24 -25.63
CA ALA A 245 -19.25 2.91 -26.89
C ALA A 245 -19.51 3.75 -28.17
N PRO A 246 -18.45 4.04 -28.99
CA PRO A 246 -17.94 3.00 -29.90
C PRO A 246 -16.40 2.97 -30.10
N VAL A 247 -15.96 1.81 -30.58
CA VAL A 247 -14.61 1.47 -31.07
C VAL A 247 -14.27 2.30 -32.32
N THR A 248 -13.10 2.92 -32.33
CA THR A 248 -12.46 3.47 -33.54
C THR A 248 -11.13 2.80 -33.81
N THR A 249 -11.04 2.16 -34.98
CA THR A 249 -9.83 1.63 -35.60
C THR A 249 -8.91 2.78 -36.04
N GLY A 250 -7.64 2.76 -35.59
CA GLY A 250 -6.59 3.69 -36.02
C GLY A 250 -5.19 3.08 -35.82
N ASN A 251 -4.34 3.25 -36.83
CA ASN A 251 -3.08 2.55 -37.08
C ASN A 251 -2.01 2.59 -35.96
N ALA A 252 -1.18 1.55 -36.01
CA ALA A 252 -0.02 1.24 -35.17
C ALA A 252 0.94 2.41 -34.93
N VAL A 253 1.14 2.73 -33.64
CA VAL A 253 2.31 3.38 -33.07
C VAL A 253 2.66 2.59 -31.79
N GLY A 254 3.95 2.29 -31.58
CA GLY A 254 4.52 1.32 -30.63
C GLY A 254 3.72 1.07 -29.35
N GLY A 255 3.10 -0.11 -29.27
CA GLY A 255 2.07 -0.45 -28.32
C GLY A 255 2.60 -0.98 -26.99
N GLY A 256 2.52 -0.14 -25.95
CA GLY A 256 2.07 -0.63 -24.65
C GLY A 256 0.55 -0.78 -24.67
N ILE A 257 0.00 -1.61 -23.79
CA ILE A 257 -1.46 -1.64 -23.58
C ILE A 257 -1.88 -0.23 -23.10
N PRO A 258 -2.89 0.41 -23.71
CA PRO A 258 -3.39 1.67 -23.19
C PRO A 258 -3.97 1.41 -21.80
N ASN A 259 -3.35 2.05 -20.81
CA ASN A 259 -3.83 1.98 -19.44
C ASN A 259 -5.24 2.59 -19.35
N PRO A 260 -6.19 2.01 -18.61
CA PRO A 260 -7.52 2.59 -18.47
C PRO A 260 -7.43 4.03 -17.95
N THR A 261 -8.09 4.96 -18.65
CA THR A 261 -8.15 6.38 -18.25
C THR A 261 -9.21 6.63 -17.19
N GLU A 262 -10.05 5.64 -16.91
CA GLU A 262 -11.09 5.64 -15.89
C GLU A 262 -10.83 4.51 -14.89
N ALA A 263 -11.40 4.65 -13.70
CA ALA A 263 -11.23 3.68 -12.63
C ALA A 263 -11.93 2.35 -13.00
N VAL A 264 -11.17 1.25 -13.09
CA VAL A 264 -11.68 -0.09 -13.44
C VAL A 264 -11.51 -1.02 -12.25
N ALA A 265 -12.52 -1.82 -11.92
CA ALA A 265 -12.41 -2.80 -10.84
C ALA A 265 -11.30 -3.83 -11.15
N VAL A 266 -10.49 -4.17 -10.15
CA VAL A 266 -9.43 -5.19 -10.29
C VAL A 266 -9.74 -6.44 -9.50
N SER A 267 -9.39 -7.58 -10.08
CA SER A 267 -9.31 -8.86 -9.39
C SER A 267 -8.00 -8.92 -8.60
N GLY A 268 -8.08 -8.99 -7.27
CA GLY A 268 -6.89 -9.01 -6.40
C GLY A 268 -7.03 -8.08 -5.19
N ALA A 269 -5.90 -7.69 -4.58
CA ALA A 269 -5.89 -6.86 -3.37
C ALA A 269 -6.17 -5.36 -3.65
N GLY A 270 -6.34 -4.95 -4.91
CA GLY A 270 -6.34 -3.55 -5.33
C GLY A 270 -7.68 -2.82 -5.32
N GLY A 271 -8.82 -3.51 -5.27
CA GLY A 271 -10.13 -2.86 -5.39
C GLY A 271 -10.38 -2.28 -6.79
N THR A 272 -9.91 -1.05 -7.05
CA THR A 272 -10.10 -0.33 -8.31
C THR A 272 -8.78 0.26 -8.81
N LEU A 273 -8.47 0.11 -10.11
CA LEU A 273 -7.36 0.79 -10.76
C LEU A 273 -7.45 2.30 -10.55
N GLN A 274 -6.31 2.90 -10.21
CA GLN A 274 -6.13 4.34 -10.07
C GLN A 274 -5.23 4.82 -11.21
N PRO A 275 -5.79 5.42 -12.28
CA PRO A 275 -5.04 5.75 -13.49
C PRO A 275 -3.78 6.58 -13.25
N SER A 276 -3.82 7.52 -12.29
CA SER A 276 -2.66 8.33 -11.90
C SER A 276 -1.56 7.51 -11.23
N ALA A 277 -1.92 6.57 -10.35
CA ALA A 277 -0.96 5.69 -9.68
C ALA A 277 -0.34 4.68 -10.64
N VAL A 278 -1.10 4.20 -11.62
CA VAL A 278 -0.55 3.37 -12.69
C VAL A 278 0.38 4.19 -13.58
N ALA A 279 -0.02 5.40 -13.97
CA ALA A 279 0.82 6.28 -14.78
C ALA A 279 2.14 6.66 -14.09
N GLU A 280 2.15 6.76 -12.75
CA GLU A 280 3.36 6.94 -11.95
C GLU A 280 4.21 5.66 -11.88
N SER A 281 3.58 4.52 -11.63
CA SER A 281 4.27 3.27 -11.30
C SER A 281 4.67 2.41 -12.51
N GLN A 282 3.99 2.55 -13.65
CA GLN A 282 4.26 1.83 -14.91
C GLN A 282 4.79 2.77 -15.99
N GLN A 283 5.59 3.77 -15.60
CA GLN A 283 6.19 4.70 -16.54
C GLN A 283 7.04 3.97 -17.58
N ARG A 284 6.83 4.35 -18.84
CA ARG A 284 7.66 3.88 -19.95
C ARG A 284 9.04 4.53 -19.85
N ASP A 285 10.08 3.69 -19.92
CA ASP A 285 11.44 4.17 -20.06
C ASP A 285 11.73 4.54 -21.52
N ASP A 286 11.66 5.84 -21.83
CA ASP A 286 11.97 6.36 -23.16
C ASP A 286 13.48 6.42 -23.44
N THR A 287 14.33 6.21 -22.44
CA THR A 287 15.80 6.10 -22.61
C THR A 287 16.25 4.67 -22.93
N ALA A 288 15.32 3.71 -22.91
CA ALA A 288 15.62 2.30 -23.07
C ALA A 288 16.13 1.93 -24.47
N THR A 289 17.21 1.13 -24.50
CA THR A 289 17.63 0.38 -25.69
C THR A 289 16.84 -0.93 -25.75
N ARG A 290 16.05 -1.08 -26.81
CA ARG A 290 15.16 -2.24 -27.03
C ARG A 290 15.78 -3.19 -28.05
N ALA A 291 16.04 -4.43 -27.64
CA ALA A 291 16.44 -5.50 -28.54
C ALA A 291 15.24 -5.99 -29.37
N PHE A 292 14.06 -6.02 -28.75
CA PHE A 292 12.79 -6.30 -29.40
C PHE A 292 11.71 -5.36 -28.87
N SER A 293 10.75 -5.03 -29.73
CA SER A 293 9.60 -4.20 -29.36
C SER A 293 8.32 -4.86 -29.83
N SER A 294 7.28 -4.86 -28.99
CA SER A 294 5.95 -5.38 -29.28
C SER A 294 5.97 -6.84 -29.77
N VAL A 295 6.77 -7.69 -29.12
CA VAL A 295 6.88 -9.12 -29.44
C VAL A 295 6.02 -9.96 -28.52
N SER A 296 5.59 -11.13 -28.98
CA SER A 296 4.97 -12.12 -28.11
C SER A 296 6.01 -13.12 -27.64
N ILE A 297 5.92 -13.54 -26.37
CA ILE A 297 6.86 -14.51 -25.79
C ILE A 297 6.10 -15.81 -25.57
N GLN A 298 6.49 -16.84 -26.34
CA GLN A 298 5.88 -18.15 -26.31
C GLN A 298 6.66 -19.07 -25.37
N SER A 299 5.94 -19.69 -24.45
CA SER A 299 6.44 -20.73 -23.56
C SER A 299 6.75 -22.04 -24.29
N PRO A 300 7.58 -22.92 -23.70
CA PRO A 300 7.87 -24.26 -24.21
C PRO A 300 6.63 -25.12 -24.54
N ASP A 301 5.51 -24.90 -23.86
CA ASP A 301 4.25 -25.64 -24.10
C ASP A 301 3.37 -25.04 -25.21
N GLY A 302 3.82 -23.95 -25.84
CA GLY A 302 3.17 -23.30 -26.98
C GLY A 302 2.25 -22.13 -26.62
N ARG A 303 2.01 -21.84 -25.33
CA ARG A 303 1.21 -20.69 -24.88
C ARG A 303 2.01 -19.39 -24.82
N CYS A 304 1.36 -18.24 -24.98
CA CYS A 304 1.98 -16.93 -24.88
C CYS A 304 1.81 -16.31 -23.50
N LEU A 305 2.81 -15.55 -23.08
CA LEU A 305 2.70 -14.68 -21.90
C LEU A 305 1.60 -13.65 -22.12
N PHE A 306 0.84 -13.34 -21.07
CA PHE A 306 -0.28 -12.40 -21.11
C PHE A 306 -0.38 -11.61 -19.81
N ILE A 307 -0.58 -10.30 -19.92
CA ILE A 307 -0.84 -9.41 -18.78
C ILE A 307 -2.31 -9.03 -18.77
N ASP A 308 -3.02 -9.37 -17.69
CA ASP A 308 -4.32 -8.79 -17.40
C ASP A 308 -4.11 -7.55 -16.52
N PRO A 309 -4.25 -6.33 -17.04
CA PRO A 309 -4.07 -5.09 -16.27
C PRO A 309 -4.99 -5.03 -15.04
N THR A 310 -6.10 -5.77 -15.07
CA THR A 310 -7.07 -5.81 -13.97
C THR A 310 -6.77 -6.88 -12.93
N ALA A 311 -5.71 -7.68 -13.05
CA ALA A 311 -5.42 -8.78 -12.12
C ALA A 311 -4.45 -8.40 -10.98
N GLY A 312 -4.15 -7.12 -10.83
CA GLY A 312 -3.17 -6.58 -9.89
C GLY A 312 -3.77 -5.80 -8.72
N ASP A 313 -2.92 -4.99 -8.11
CA ASP A 313 -3.34 -3.94 -7.20
C ASP A 313 -3.80 -2.67 -7.97
N PHE A 314 -4.13 -1.61 -7.23
CA PHE A 314 -4.65 -0.36 -7.82
C PHE A 314 -3.69 0.37 -8.77
N ARG A 315 -2.43 -0.04 -8.83
CA ARG A 315 -1.38 0.56 -9.66
C ARG A 315 -0.78 -0.45 -10.64
N GLU A 316 -1.56 -1.50 -10.96
CA GLU A 316 -1.16 -2.62 -11.82
C GLU A 316 0.01 -3.45 -11.29
N ASN A 317 0.41 -3.32 -10.02
CA ASN A 317 1.43 -4.18 -9.46
C ASN A 317 0.88 -5.54 -9.03
N LEU A 318 1.77 -6.52 -8.94
CA LEU A 318 1.44 -7.88 -8.51
C LEU A 318 0.46 -8.59 -9.46
N ILE A 319 0.40 -8.18 -10.73
CA ILE A 319 -0.38 -8.87 -11.76
C ILE A 319 0.26 -10.24 -12.03
N PRO A 320 -0.45 -11.36 -11.92
CA PRO A 320 0.06 -12.65 -12.36
C PRO A 320 0.34 -12.66 -13.87
N VAL A 321 1.53 -13.12 -14.28
CA VAL A 321 1.85 -13.27 -15.71
C VAL A 321 1.17 -14.54 -16.22
N SER A 322 0.05 -14.38 -16.93
CA SER A 322 -0.80 -15.48 -17.37
C SER A 322 -0.24 -16.18 -18.62
N LEU A 323 -0.71 -17.40 -18.88
CA LEU A 323 -0.38 -18.18 -20.06
C LEU A 323 -1.65 -18.47 -20.87
N VAL A 324 -1.73 -17.90 -22.07
CA VAL A 324 -2.91 -18.00 -22.96
C VAL A 324 -2.54 -18.62 -24.29
N GLN A 325 -3.54 -19.01 -25.08
CA GLN A 325 -3.28 -19.33 -26.49
C GLN A 325 -2.80 -18.08 -27.22
N CYS A 326 -1.71 -18.20 -27.98
CA CYS A 326 -1.15 -17.08 -28.72
C CYS A 326 -2.17 -16.55 -29.73
N ALA A 327 -2.64 -15.33 -29.52
CA ALA A 327 -3.60 -14.64 -30.38
C ALA A 327 -3.05 -13.30 -30.89
N GLY A 328 -1.91 -12.85 -30.37
CA GLY A 328 -1.26 -11.61 -30.77
C GLY A 328 -1.96 -10.36 -30.25
N THR A 329 -2.75 -10.48 -29.17
CA THR A 329 -3.43 -9.34 -28.54
C THR A 329 -2.42 -8.35 -27.95
N PRO A 330 -2.80 -7.07 -27.71
CA PRO A 330 -1.93 -6.09 -27.05
C PRO A 330 -1.39 -6.58 -25.70
N ASN A 331 -2.18 -7.36 -24.98
CA ASN A 331 -1.85 -7.93 -23.68
C ASN A 331 -0.78 -9.04 -23.75
N GLU A 332 -0.48 -9.54 -24.94
CA GLU A 332 0.58 -10.51 -25.21
C GLU A 332 1.86 -9.84 -25.75
N LYS A 333 1.92 -8.51 -25.79
CA LYS A 333 3.05 -7.77 -26.36
C LYS A 333 3.99 -7.31 -25.26
N PHE A 334 5.27 -7.58 -25.44
CA PHE A 334 6.33 -7.21 -24.53
C PHE A 334 7.45 -6.54 -25.33
N ASP A 335 8.13 -5.59 -24.70
CA ASP A 335 9.43 -5.13 -25.16
C ASP A 335 10.54 -5.88 -24.39
N ILE A 336 11.69 -6.05 -25.02
CA ILE A 336 12.89 -6.65 -24.42
C ILE A 336 13.97 -5.57 -24.37
N ILE A 337 14.25 -5.07 -23.18
CA ILE A 337 15.14 -3.92 -22.95
C ILE A 337 16.49 -4.40 -22.43
N THR A 338 17.57 -4.06 -23.12
CA THR A 338 18.94 -4.45 -22.77
C THR A 338 19.75 -3.34 -22.11
N ALA A 339 19.27 -2.10 -22.12
CA ALA A 339 19.83 -0.99 -21.37
C ALA A 339 18.77 0.10 -21.15
N GLY A 340 18.88 0.91 -20.11
CA GLY A 340 17.97 2.04 -19.83
C GLY A 340 18.04 2.48 -18.37
N LYS A 341 17.12 3.36 -17.95
CA LYS A 341 16.93 3.78 -16.55
C LYS A 341 16.81 2.57 -15.61
N HIS A 342 16.12 1.53 -16.05
CA HIS A 342 15.84 0.34 -15.24
C HIS A 342 16.74 -0.86 -15.50
N ASN A 343 17.66 -0.75 -16.47
CA ASN A 343 18.62 -1.80 -16.77
C ASN A 343 20.00 -1.21 -17.06
N ASN A 344 20.90 -1.31 -16.08
CA ASN A 344 22.32 -0.99 -16.23
C ASN A 344 23.23 -2.24 -16.22
N ALA A 345 22.63 -3.44 -16.22
CA ALA A 345 23.36 -4.69 -16.19
C ALA A 345 23.74 -5.13 -17.61
N LYS A 346 24.97 -5.65 -17.75
CA LYS A 346 25.46 -6.15 -19.02
C LYS A 346 25.00 -7.59 -19.23
N ASP A 347 24.68 -7.94 -20.47
CA ASP A 347 24.26 -9.29 -20.88
C ASP A 347 22.95 -9.73 -20.17
N SER A 348 22.10 -8.74 -19.88
CA SER A 348 20.84 -8.85 -19.15
C SER A 348 19.72 -8.15 -19.91
N ALA A 349 18.49 -8.64 -19.75
CA ALA A 349 17.30 -7.98 -20.28
C ALA A 349 16.20 -7.82 -19.21
N LEU A 350 15.42 -6.75 -19.37
CA LEU A 350 14.09 -6.61 -18.80
C LEU A 350 13.05 -7.02 -19.85
N ILE A 351 12.04 -7.76 -19.43
CA ILE A 351 10.87 -8.10 -20.24
C ILE A 351 9.70 -7.22 -19.79
N THR A 352 9.23 -6.32 -20.67
CA THR A 352 8.37 -5.21 -20.25
C THR A 352 7.04 -5.13 -20.99
N ASN A 353 5.97 -5.27 -20.22
CA ASN A 353 4.62 -4.75 -20.39
C ASN A 353 4.11 -4.48 -18.97
N GLY A 354 4.83 -3.60 -18.27
CA GLY A 354 5.22 -3.79 -16.86
C GLY A 354 6.34 -4.84 -16.71
N CYS A 355 7.26 -4.70 -15.76
CA CYS A 355 8.41 -5.61 -15.67
C CYS A 355 8.02 -6.96 -15.09
N ILE A 356 8.34 -8.06 -15.79
CA ILE A 356 8.27 -9.39 -15.18
C ILE A 356 9.23 -9.41 -13.99
N SER A 357 8.73 -9.80 -12.83
CA SER A 357 9.41 -9.72 -11.54
C SER A 357 9.27 -11.02 -10.79
N PHE A 358 10.40 -11.49 -10.26
CA PHE A 358 10.46 -12.59 -9.31
C PHE A 358 10.65 -12.07 -7.89
N ASP A 359 9.88 -12.61 -6.94
CA ASP A 359 10.09 -12.42 -5.50
C ASP A 359 9.90 -13.76 -4.78
N GLY A 360 11.02 -14.45 -4.53
CA GLY A 360 11.04 -15.76 -3.86
C GLY A 360 10.59 -15.73 -2.40
N ARG A 361 10.35 -14.54 -1.82
CA ARG A 361 9.79 -14.39 -0.46
C ARG A 361 8.27 -14.55 -0.45
N ARG A 362 7.62 -14.53 -1.62
CA ARG A 362 6.16 -14.67 -1.76
C ARG A 362 5.74 -16.14 -1.69
N ASN A 363 4.45 -16.36 -1.42
CA ASN A 363 3.87 -17.69 -1.44
C ASN A 363 4.01 -18.33 -2.83
N LEU A 364 4.14 -19.65 -2.86
CA LEU A 364 4.19 -20.42 -4.11
C LEU A 364 3.00 -20.06 -5.01
N GLY A 365 3.29 -19.90 -6.31
CA GLY A 365 2.36 -19.39 -7.31
C GLY A 365 2.29 -17.86 -7.40
N ASP A 366 2.64 -17.10 -6.36
CA ASP A 366 2.66 -15.64 -6.39
C ASP A 366 4.08 -15.07 -6.46
N THR A 367 5.08 -15.93 -6.70
CA THR A 367 6.50 -15.56 -6.83
C THR A 367 6.81 -14.86 -8.15
N VAL A 368 5.95 -14.99 -9.17
CA VAL A 368 6.14 -14.40 -10.51
C VAL A 368 4.99 -13.48 -10.84
N THR A 369 5.27 -12.18 -10.95
CA THR A 369 4.27 -11.16 -11.25
C THR A 369 4.83 -10.11 -12.19
N MET A 370 3.97 -9.41 -12.91
CA MET A 370 4.29 -8.11 -13.47
C MET A 370 4.26 -7.07 -12.34
N PHE A 371 5.31 -6.26 -12.29
CA PHE A 371 5.54 -5.23 -11.29
C PHE A 371 6.21 -4.03 -11.94
N SER A 372 6.10 -2.87 -11.31
CA SER A 372 6.80 -1.65 -11.69
C SER A 372 8.29 -1.89 -11.89
N CYS A 373 8.82 -1.38 -12.99
CA CYS A 373 10.23 -1.55 -13.32
C CYS A 373 11.14 -0.89 -12.27
N GLY A 374 12.26 -1.56 -11.99
CA GLY A 374 13.20 -1.20 -10.91
C GLY A 374 12.83 -1.73 -9.52
N GLY A 375 11.82 -2.61 -9.41
CA GLY A 375 11.37 -3.24 -8.15
C GLY A 375 10.72 -2.29 -7.15
N ARG A 376 10.59 -1.02 -7.54
CA ARG A 376 9.87 0.11 -6.94
C ARG A 376 8.37 0.00 -7.07
N ALA A 377 7.55 -0.22 -6.04
CA ALA A 377 6.08 -0.25 -6.22
C ALA A 377 5.51 1.06 -6.81
N ASP A 378 6.26 2.15 -6.77
CA ASP A 378 5.96 3.47 -7.30
C ASP A 378 6.68 3.77 -8.64
N GLY A 379 7.40 2.81 -9.23
CA GLY A 379 8.16 3.01 -10.47
C GLY A 379 9.45 3.82 -10.33
N ASN A 380 9.80 4.28 -9.13
CA ASN A 380 11.01 5.08 -8.88
C ASN A 380 12.26 4.23 -8.62
N GLY A 381 12.19 2.92 -8.88
CA GLY A 381 13.36 2.06 -8.82
C GLY A 381 14.33 2.31 -9.96
N GLU A 382 15.60 1.97 -9.75
CA GLU A 382 16.59 1.90 -10.83
C GLU A 382 16.59 0.47 -11.39
N THR A 383 17.63 -0.31 -11.10
CA THR A 383 17.76 -1.71 -11.51
C THR A 383 17.37 -2.67 -10.37
N ASN A 384 16.67 -3.75 -10.70
CA ASN A 384 16.32 -4.81 -9.75
C ASN A 384 16.70 -6.18 -10.32
N SER A 385 17.54 -6.94 -9.60
CA SER A 385 18.02 -8.25 -10.07
C SER A 385 16.94 -9.34 -10.12
N GLY A 386 15.82 -9.18 -9.39
CA GLY A 386 14.65 -10.05 -9.50
C GLY A 386 13.82 -9.81 -10.78
N GLN A 387 14.09 -8.72 -11.51
CA GLN A 387 13.43 -8.39 -12.78
C GLN A 387 14.31 -8.64 -14.01
N LEU A 388 15.62 -8.77 -13.80
CA LEU A 388 16.58 -9.04 -14.86
C LEU A 388 16.68 -10.53 -15.15
N VAL A 389 16.83 -10.86 -16.43
CA VAL A 389 17.15 -12.21 -16.90
C VAL A 389 18.37 -12.17 -17.83
N PRO A 390 19.22 -13.21 -17.84
CA PRO A 390 20.34 -13.30 -18.77
C PRO A 390 19.88 -13.22 -20.23
N PHE A 391 20.51 -12.34 -21.00
CA PHE A 391 20.19 -12.16 -22.41
C PHE A 391 21.38 -11.58 -23.20
N THR A 392 21.91 -12.36 -24.13
CA THR A 392 23.01 -11.97 -25.03
C THR A 392 22.56 -11.77 -26.48
N GLY A 393 21.26 -11.67 -26.73
CA GLY A 393 20.65 -11.61 -28.07
C GLY A 393 20.01 -12.92 -28.53
N GLY A 394 19.46 -12.90 -29.74
CA GLY A 394 18.73 -14.04 -30.34
C GLY A 394 17.22 -14.03 -30.05
N THR A 395 16.52 -15.09 -30.48
CA THR A 395 15.05 -15.22 -30.36
C THR A 395 14.62 -16.27 -29.33
N GLN A 396 15.54 -16.71 -28.48
CA GLN A 396 15.29 -17.68 -27.42
C GLN A 396 15.84 -17.12 -26.12
N LEU A 397 15.10 -17.31 -25.03
CA LEU A 397 15.51 -16.87 -23.70
C LEU A 397 15.10 -17.87 -22.64
N THR A 398 15.96 -18.05 -21.65
CA THR A 398 15.59 -18.69 -20.38
C THR A 398 15.28 -17.58 -19.39
N LEU A 399 14.09 -17.60 -18.82
CA LEU A 399 13.71 -16.61 -17.83
C LEU A 399 14.30 -17.00 -16.46
N ALA A 400 15.60 -16.81 -16.25
CA ALA A 400 16.26 -17.06 -14.97
C ALA A 400 16.48 -15.72 -14.27
N PRO A 401 15.75 -15.37 -13.20
CA PRO A 401 15.97 -14.11 -12.50
C PRO A 401 17.40 -14.02 -11.96
N GLU A 402 18.09 -12.92 -12.18
CA GLU A 402 19.48 -12.76 -11.74
C GLU A 402 19.64 -12.81 -10.23
N SER A 403 18.60 -12.43 -9.47
CA SER A 403 18.59 -12.58 -8.00
C SER A 403 18.82 -14.02 -7.55
N GLU A 404 18.51 -14.99 -8.41
CA GLU A 404 18.54 -16.42 -8.10
C GLU A 404 19.81 -17.13 -8.60
N ASN A 405 20.72 -16.41 -9.26
CA ASN A 405 22.00 -16.96 -9.73
C ASN A 405 21.86 -18.27 -10.55
N ASN A 406 20.88 -18.33 -11.46
CA ASN A 406 20.54 -19.52 -12.26
C ASN A 406 20.09 -20.76 -11.45
N ALA A 407 19.79 -20.61 -10.15
CA ALA A 407 19.21 -21.70 -9.37
C ALA A 407 17.71 -21.88 -9.66
N THR A 408 17.01 -20.77 -9.88
CA THR A 408 15.56 -20.72 -10.13
C THR A 408 15.27 -20.14 -11.50
N CYS A 409 14.34 -20.75 -12.22
CA CYS A 409 13.85 -20.33 -13.51
C CYS A 409 12.33 -20.12 -13.46
N LEU A 410 11.85 -19.12 -14.19
CA LEU A 410 10.43 -18.93 -14.43
C LEU A 410 9.99 -19.97 -15.47
N VAL A 411 8.95 -20.72 -15.13
CA VAL A 411 8.48 -21.86 -15.92
C VAL A 411 6.98 -21.78 -16.18
N PRO A 412 6.49 -22.45 -17.22
CA PRO A 412 5.06 -22.55 -17.45
C PRO A 412 4.36 -23.35 -16.35
N GLY A 413 3.52 -22.69 -15.56
CA GLY A 413 2.58 -23.35 -14.64
C GLY A 413 1.27 -23.71 -15.33
N ASN A 414 0.27 -24.16 -14.56
CA ASN A 414 -1.03 -24.56 -15.12
C ASN A 414 -1.76 -23.41 -15.84
N ALA A 415 -1.77 -22.19 -15.27
CA ALA A 415 -2.48 -21.03 -15.83
C ALA A 415 -1.64 -19.75 -15.95
N ARG A 416 -0.52 -19.68 -15.23
CA ARG A 416 0.38 -18.53 -15.15
C ARG A 416 1.82 -19.02 -15.08
N LEU A 417 2.78 -18.11 -15.25
CA LEU A 417 4.17 -18.40 -14.90
C LEU A 417 4.28 -18.74 -13.42
N ASP A 418 5.16 -19.69 -13.13
CA ASP A 418 5.56 -20.09 -11.79
C ASP A 418 7.09 -20.15 -11.76
N SER A 419 7.66 -20.57 -10.64
CA SER A 419 9.10 -20.74 -10.46
C SER A 419 9.46 -22.18 -10.12
N ALA A 420 10.52 -22.69 -10.72
CA ALA A 420 11.07 -24.01 -10.43
C ALA A 420 12.60 -23.99 -10.56
N PRO A 421 13.32 -25.01 -10.08
CA PRO A 421 14.76 -25.14 -10.34
C PRO A 421 15.06 -25.07 -11.84
N CYS A 422 16.14 -24.38 -12.21
CA CYS A 422 16.58 -24.34 -13.60
C CYS A 422 16.97 -25.74 -14.08
N ALA A 423 16.44 -26.14 -15.24
CA ALA A 423 16.67 -27.44 -15.84
C ALA A 423 17.67 -27.34 -16.99
N SER A 424 18.48 -28.39 -17.18
CA SER A 424 19.32 -28.52 -18.37
C SER A 424 18.47 -28.94 -19.57
N GLY A 425 18.44 -28.14 -20.63
CA GLY A 425 17.76 -28.45 -21.90
C GLY A 425 16.73 -27.39 -22.32
N ASN A 426 15.89 -27.73 -23.30
CA ASN A 426 14.97 -26.77 -23.94
C ASN A 426 13.59 -26.66 -23.26
N SER A 427 13.34 -27.40 -22.17
CA SER A 427 12.03 -27.43 -21.51
C SER A 427 11.66 -26.14 -20.76
N GLN A 428 12.59 -25.22 -20.59
CA GLN A 428 12.40 -23.90 -19.96
C GLN A 428 12.79 -22.74 -20.89
N VAL A 429 12.99 -23.04 -22.18
CA VAL A 429 13.38 -22.04 -23.18
C VAL A 429 12.15 -21.44 -23.82
N PHE A 430 11.96 -20.14 -23.61
CA PHE A 430 10.91 -19.35 -24.24
C PHE A 430 11.38 -18.89 -25.61
N LYS A 431 10.43 -18.74 -26.53
CA LYS A 431 10.66 -18.26 -27.90
C LYS A 431 10.06 -16.87 -28.07
N ILE A 432 10.84 -15.96 -28.62
CA ILE A 432 10.40 -14.63 -29.02
C ILE A 432 9.76 -14.75 -30.40
N LEU A 433 8.49 -14.35 -30.48
CA LEU A 433 7.69 -14.29 -31.70
C LEU A 433 7.62 -12.82 -32.16
N THR A 434 8.31 -12.52 -33.25
CA THR A 434 8.38 -11.21 -33.88
C THR A 434 7.27 -10.99 -34.89
#